data_AF-C4XQS2-F1
#
_entry.id   AF-C4XQS2-F1
#
_cell.length_a   1.000
_cell.length_b   1.000
_cell.length_c   1.000
_cell.angle_alpha   90.00
_cell.angle_beta   90.00
_cell.angle_gamma   90.00
#
_symmetry.space_group_name_H-M   'P 1'
#
loop_
_entity.id
_entity.type
_entity.pdbx_description
1 polymer ?
#
loop_
_entity_poly.entity_id
_entity_poly.type
_entity_poly.pdbx_seq_one_letter_code
_entity_poly.pdbx_strand_id
1 'polypeptide(L)'
;MTKSYLLFKCGATGRTPLATFTADNVDEAREAPTWLKRKHPDMAALRLAEGEFFEIIEKDVCDPADWDAAVTAMAASQSVGG
;
A
#
# COMPACT_ATOMS: atom_id res chain seq x y z
N MET A 1 5.07 -19.47 -4.17
CA MET A 1 3.65 -19.47 -3.71
C MET A 1 3.23 -18.03 -3.70
N THR A 2 2.08 -17.71 -4.27
CA THR A 2 1.53 -16.35 -4.29
C THR A 2 1.12 -15.94 -2.88
N LYS A 3 1.57 -14.75 -2.46
CA LYS A 3 1.32 -14.16 -1.14
C LYS A 3 0.57 -12.83 -1.28
N SER A 4 -0.09 -12.40 -0.21
CA SER A 4 -0.79 -11.12 -0.15
C SER A 4 0.05 -10.06 0.54
N TYR A 5 0.01 -8.84 0.02
CA TYR A 5 0.77 -7.70 0.53
C TYR A 5 -0.10 -6.45 0.66
N LEU A 6 0.28 -5.60 1.60
CA LEU A 6 -0.20 -4.22 1.72
C LEU A 6 0.86 -3.25 1.25
N LEU A 7 0.46 -2.24 0.50
CA LEU A 7 1.25 -1.05 0.21
C LEU A 7 0.81 0.09 1.12
N PHE A 8 1.75 0.66 1.87
CA PHE A 8 1.57 1.90 2.61
C PHE A 8 2.41 3.01 1.99
N LYS A 9 1.89 4.24 2.10
CA LYS A 9 2.70 5.45 2.05
C LYS A 9 2.96 5.91 3.48
N CYS A 10 4.24 6.01 3.83
CA CYS A 10 4.71 6.40 5.15
C CYS A 10 5.33 7.80 5.09
N GLY A 11 5.14 8.58 6.16
CA GLY A 11 5.71 9.91 6.32
C GLY A 11 5.66 10.35 7.78
N ALA A 12 6.01 11.61 8.05
CA ALA A 12 6.09 12.17 9.41
C ALA A 12 4.76 12.07 10.20
N THR A 13 3.63 12.04 9.51
CA THR A 13 2.28 11.97 10.11
C THR A 13 1.77 10.54 10.33
N GLY A 14 2.54 9.51 9.91
CA GLY A 14 2.17 8.11 10.07
C GLY A 14 2.14 7.34 8.74
N ARG A 15 1.41 6.22 8.73
CA ARG A 15 1.25 5.34 7.57
C ARG A 15 -0.18 5.41 7.02
N THR A 16 -0.30 5.56 5.70
CA THR A 16 -1.57 5.54 4.98
C THR A 16 -1.62 4.31 4.07
N PRO A 17 -2.57 3.38 4.25
CA PRO A 17 -2.69 2.22 3.38
C PRO A 17 -3.23 2.64 2.01
N LEU A 18 -2.64 2.10 0.95
CA LEU A 18 -2.93 2.49 -0.43
C LEU A 18 -3.55 1.36 -1.27
N ALA A 19 -3.03 0.14 -1.15
CA ALA A 19 -3.52 -1.00 -1.90
C ALA A 19 -3.21 -2.34 -1.21
N THR A 20 -4.09 -3.33 -1.42
CA THR A 20 -3.75 -4.76 -1.28
C THR A 20 -3.44 -5.35 -2.64
N PHE A 21 -2.45 -6.22 -2.74
CA PHE A 21 -2.12 -6.92 -3.97
C PHE A 21 -1.47 -8.27 -3.67
N THR A 22 -1.28 -9.09 -4.70
CA THR A 22 -0.59 -10.38 -4.59
C THR A 22 0.69 -10.40 -5.41
N ALA A 23 1.71 -11.10 -4.93
CA ALA A 23 2.96 -11.34 -5.64
C ALA A 23 3.57 -12.69 -5.20
N ASP A 24 4.43 -13.28 -6.02
CA ASP A 24 5.04 -14.58 -5.72
C ASP A 24 6.16 -14.50 -4.67
N ASN A 25 6.76 -13.32 -4.51
CA ASN A 25 7.78 -13.04 -3.51
C ASN A 25 7.89 -11.53 -3.22
N VAL A 26 8.70 -11.18 -2.23
CA VAL A 26 8.89 -9.79 -1.78
C VAL A 26 9.61 -8.92 -2.83
N ASP A 27 10.47 -9.50 -3.66
CA ASP A 27 11.20 -8.76 -4.69
C ASP A 27 10.24 -8.29 -5.80
N GLU A 28 9.32 -9.16 -6.21
CA GLU A 28 8.23 -8.77 -7.12
C GLU A 28 7.29 -7.75 -6.46
N ALA A 29 6.97 -7.93 -5.17
CA ALA A 29 6.10 -7.00 -4.47
C ALA A 29 6.67 -5.56 -4.45
N ARG A 30 8.00 -5.42 -4.31
CA ARG A 30 8.72 -4.13 -4.33
C ARG A 30 8.59 -3.36 -5.63
N GLU A 31 8.24 -4.01 -6.73
CA GLU A 31 8.00 -3.35 -8.01
C GLU A 31 6.59 -2.74 -8.12
N ALA A 32 5.66 -3.13 -7.24
CA ALA A 32 4.27 -2.65 -7.26
C ALA A 32 4.14 -1.12 -7.20
N PRO A 33 4.85 -0.37 -6.34
CA PRO A 33 4.75 1.09 -6.31
C PRO A 33 5.19 1.75 -7.62
N THR A 34 6.25 1.22 -8.24
CA THR A 34 6.73 1.69 -9.55
C THR A 34 5.68 1.44 -10.64
N TRP A 35 5.11 0.23 -10.66
CA TRP A 35 4.07 -0.12 -11.61
C TRP A 35 2.80 0.72 -11.44
N LEU A 36 2.35 0.90 -10.20
CA LEU A 36 1.17 1.72 -9.86
C LEU A 36 1.36 3.17 -10.27
N LYS A 37 2.52 3.78 -9.98
CA LYS A 37 2.84 5.16 -10.40
C LYS A 37 2.73 5.33 -11.92
N ARG A 38 3.21 4.35 -12.68
CA ARG A 38 3.16 4.38 -14.15
C ARG A 38 1.74 4.21 -14.69
N LYS A 39 0.90 3.41 -14.04
CA LYS A 39 -0.47 3.10 -14.49
C LYS A 39 -1.52 4.10 -14.00
N HIS A 40 -1.27 4.74 -12.87
CA HIS A 40 -2.17 5.70 -12.24
C HIS A 40 -1.42 7.01 -11.90
N PRO A 41 -0.92 7.75 -12.92
CA PRO A 41 -0.13 8.97 -12.70
C PRO A 41 -0.92 10.07 -11.97
N ASP A 42 -2.25 10.02 -12.05
CA ASP A 42 -3.16 10.98 -11.44
C ASP A 42 -3.49 10.66 -9.97
N MET A 43 -3.12 9.47 -9.47
CA MET A 43 -3.33 9.12 -8.07
C MET A 43 -2.32 9.86 -7.18
N ALA A 44 -2.74 11.01 -6.63
CA ALA A 44 -1.88 11.87 -5.81
C ALA A 44 -1.23 11.14 -4.63
N ALA A 45 -1.90 10.11 -4.08
CA ALA A 45 -1.38 9.29 -3.00
C ALA A 45 -0.12 8.47 -3.37
N LEU A 46 0.17 8.29 -4.66
CA LEU A 46 1.40 7.63 -5.14
C LEU A 46 2.57 8.60 -5.31
N ARG A 47 2.38 9.90 -5.07
CA ARG A 47 3.46 10.89 -5.08
C ARG A 47 4.07 10.97 -3.68
N LEU A 48 5.39 10.87 -3.60
CA LEU A 48 6.14 11.03 -2.36
C LEU A 48 6.66 12.47 -2.28
N ALA A 49 6.36 13.14 -1.18
CA ALA A 49 7.00 14.36 -0.73
C ALA A 49 8.31 14.03 0.01
N GLU A 50 9.02 15.08 0.43
CA GLU A 50 10.27 14.92 1.19
C GLU A 50 10.04 14.13 2.49
N GLY A 51 10.86 13.12 2.70
CA GLY A 51 10.76 12.22 3.86
C GLY A 51 9.66 11.16 3.77
N GLU A 52 8.89 11.11 2.68
CA GLU A 52 7.90 10.06 2.46
C GLU A 52 8.50 8.87 1.69
N PHE A 53 8.05 7.66 2.02
CA PHE A 53 8.46 6.42 1.35
C PHE A 53 7.32 5.41 1.28
N PHE A 54 7.50 4.36 0.47
CA PHE A 54 6.57 3.24 0.45
C PHE A 54 7.07 2.12 1.34
N GLU A 55 6.14 1.52 2.08
CA GLU A 55 6.37 0.32 2.86
C GLU A 55 5.48 -0.79 2.32
N ILE A 56 6.03 -2.00 2.27
CA ILE A 56 5.32 -3.20 1.82
C ILE A 56 5.36 -4.23 2.94
N ILE A 57 4.17 -4.70 3.34
CA ILE A 57 4.01 -5.66 4.42
C ILE A 57 3.32 -6.91 3.86
N GLU A 58 3.94 -8.08 4.06
CA GLU A 58 3.33 -9.37 3.74
C GLU A 58 2.27 -9.73 4.79
N LYS A 59 1.13 -10.28 4.36
CA LYS A 59 0.01 -10.63 5.24
C LYS A 59 0.41 -11.56 6.38
N ASP A 60 1.20 -12.59 6.07
CA ASP A 60 1.51 -13.66 7.02
C ASP A 60 2.51 -13.23 8.11
N VAL A 61 3.15 -12.07 7.96
CA VAL A 61 4.04 -11.47 8.97
C VAL A 61 3.44 -10.24 9.64
N CYS A 62 2.27 -9.80 9.18
CA CYS A 62 1.53 -8.68 9.75
C CYS A 62 0.66 -9.17 10.91
N ASP A 63 0.48 -8.35 11.95
CA ASP A 63 -0.56 -8.63 12.94
C ASP A 63 -1.93 -8.63 12.23
N PRO A 64 -2.78 -9.66 12.43
CA PRO A 64 -4.08 -9.73 11.76
C PRO A 64 -4.97 -8.51 12.00
N ALA A 65 -4.95 -7.93 13.21
CA ALA A 65 -5.75 -6.75 13.53
C ALA A 65 -5.25 -5.51 12.78
N ASP A 66 -3.93 -5.37 12.61
CA ASP A 66 -3.32 -4.31 11.81
C ASP A 66 -3.68 -4.45 10.33
N TRP A 67 -3.67 -5.68 9.80
CA TRP A 67 -4.08 -5.95 8.43
C TRP A 67 -5.54 -5.54 8.19
N ASP A 68 -6.46 -6.02 9.05
CA ASP A 68 -7.88 -5.74 8.91
C ASP A 68 -8.20 -4.24 9.09
N ALA A 69 -7.50 -3.55 10.00
CA ALA A 69 -7.60 -2.11 10.16
C ALA A 69 -7.15 -1.35 8.91
N ALA A 70 -6.05 -1.77 8.28
CA ALA A 70 -5.54 -1.16 7.05
C ALA A 70 -6.52 -1.37 5.87
N VAL A 71 -7.05 -2.58 5.70
CA VAL A 71 -8.05 -2.89 4.68
C VAL A 71 -9.32 -2.06 4.88
N THR A 72 -9.79 -1.94 6.11
CA THR A 72 -10.96 -1.12 6.47
C THR A 72 -10.73 0.36 6.15
N ALA A 73 -9.56 0.90 6.52
CA ALA A 73 -9.21 2.29 6.27
C ALA A 73 -9.12 2.63 4.76
N MET A 74 -8.66 1.68 3.94
CA MET A 74 -8.66 1.84 2.47
C MET A 74 -10.07 1.90 1.89
N ALA A 75 -10.98 1.02 2.34
CA ALA A 75 -12.37 1.04 1.88
C ALA A 75 -13.08 2.36 2.25
N ALA A 76 -12.80 2.90 3.43
CA ALA A 76 -13.29 4.21 3.84
C ALA A 76 -12.72 5.35 2.98
N SER A 77 -11.43 5.30 2.62
CA SER A 77 -10.79 6.31 1.78
C SER A 77 -11.29 6.32 0.33
N GLN A 78 -11.71 5.16 -0.20
CA GLN A 78 -12.24 5.03 -1.57
C GLN A 78 -13.71 5.48 -1.71
N SER A 79 -14.45 5.54 -0.61
CA SER A 79 -15.88 5.94 -0.62
C SER A 79 -16.11 7.46 -0.54
N VAL A 80 -15.06 8.25 -0.30
CA VAL A 80 -15.12 9.72 -0.21
C VAL A 80 -14.72 10.41 -1.54
N GLY A 81 -14.38 9.64 -2.57
CA GLY A 81 -13.90 10.14 -3.88
C GLY A 81 -14.75 9.73 -5.08
N GLY A 82 -16.09 9.73 -4.94
CA GLY A 82 -17.05 9.53 -6.03
C GLY A 82 -17.76 10.81 -6.44
#